data_AF-A0A972VEC7-F1
#
_entry.id   AF-A0A972VEC7-F1
#
_cell.length_a   1.000
_cell.length_b   1.000
_cell.length_c   1.000
_cell.angle_alpha   90.00
_cell.angle_beta   90.00
_cell.angle_gamma   90.00
#
_symmetry.space_group_name_H-M   'P 1'
#
loop_
_entity.id
_entity.type
_entity.pdbx_description
1 polymer ?
#
loop_
_entity_poly.entity_id
_entity_poly.type
_entity_poly.pdbx_seq_one_letter_code
_entity_poly.pdbx_strand_id
1 'polypeptide(L)'
;MPLLDILVFVGFVACVIALGLIKSGNEKTGEDYFLAGRGLTWWLVGFSLIAANISTEQFVGMTGKAADWLGMAIASYEWMAAITLVIVAFVFLPTFLKSGIYTIPEFLEYRYNPFARTIMAISTLIILVGVPTASVIFSGAKVISVFFQDVSVLGLDLGNITVGCWIIGTLAA
;
A
#
# COMPACT_ATOMS: atom_id res chain seq x y z
N MET A 1 -17.18 -19.85 -12.23
CA MET A 1 -17.49 -18.41 -12.08
C MET A 1 -18.59 -18.01 -13.07
N PRO A 2 -19.66 -17.32 -12.61
CA PRO A 2 -20.64 -16.70 -13.49
C PRO A 2 -20.00 -15.71 -14.48
N LEU A 3 -20.53 -15.63 -15.71
CA LEU A 3 -20.02 -14.71 -16.74
C LEU A 3 -20.06 -13.23 -16.30
N LEU A 4 -21.08 -12.87 -15.51
CA LEU A 4 -21.23 -11.52 -14.96
C LEU A 4 -20.04 -11.12 -14.10
N ASP A 5 -19.56 -12.01 -13.23
CA ASP A 5 -18.46 -11.74 -12.31
C ASP A 5 -17.16 -11.47 -13.08
N ILE A 6 -16.91 -12.23 -14.14
CA ILE A 6 -15.75 -12.03 -15.03
C ILE A 6 -15.84 -10.67 -15.73
N LEU A 7 -17.01 -10.30 -16.25
CA LEU A 7 -17.20 -9.00 -16.92
C LEU A 7 -17.01 -7.83 -15.96
N VAL A 8 -17.54 -7.92 -14.74
CA VAL A 8 -17.36 -6.89 -13.71
C VAL A 8 -15.89 -6.78 -13.32
N PHE A 9 -15.19 -7.90 -13.12
CA PHE A 9 -13.76 -7.91 -12.80
C PHE A 9 -12.91 -7.28 -13.90
N VAL A 10 -13.06 -7.73 -15.15
CA VAL A 10 -12.30 -7.20 -16.29
C VAL A 10 -12.61 -5.73 -16.52
N GLY A 11 -13.88 -5.33 -16.42
CA GLY A 11 -14.31 -3.94 -16.53
C GLY A 11 -13.70 -3.05 -15.46
N PHE A 12 -13.66 -3.52 -14.21
CA PHE A 12 -13.02 -2.79 -13.11
C PHE A 12 -11.52 -2.60 -13.34
N VAL A 13 -10.79 -3.67 -13.69
CA VAL A 13 -9.35 -3.62 -13.98
C VAL A 13 -9.06 -2.67 -15.14
N ALA A 14 -9.82 -2.77 -16.23
CA ALA A 14 -9.68 -1.90 -17.38
C ALA A 14 -9.95 -0.42 -17.03
N CYS A 15 -10.95 -0.14 -16.19
CA CYS A 15 -11.25 1.20 -15.72
C CYS A 15 -10.09 1.79 -14.90
N VAL A 16 -9.54 1.02 -13.95
CA VAL A 16 -8.40 1.45 -13.13
C VAL A 16 -7.17 1.75 -14.00
N ILE A 17 -6.84 0.86 -14.93
CA ILE A 17 -5.73 1.06 -15.87
C ILE A 17 -5.97 2.28 -16.75
N ALA A 18 -7.17 2.43 -17.32
CA ALA A 18 -7.52 3.57 -18.16
C ALA A 18 -7.41 4.90 -17.39
N LEU A 19 -7.93 4.98 -16.16
CA LEU A 19 -7.80 6.15 -15.30
C LEU A 19 -6.33 6.47 -15.00
N GLY A 20 -5.52 5.45 -14.71
CA GLY A 20 -4.07 5.60 -14.49
C GLY A 20 -3.37 6.19 -15.72
N LEU A 21 -3.64 5.66 -16.91
CA LEU A 21 -3.06 6.14 -18.17
C LEU A 21 -3.53 7.55 -18.54
N ILE A 22 -4.83 7.86 -18.39
CA ILE A 22 -5.40 9.18 -18.66
C ILE A 22 -4.78 10.23 -17.73
N LYS A 23 -4.59 9.89 -16.46
CA LYS A 23 -4.04 10.83 -15.47
C LYS A 23 -2.52 10.99 -15.60
N SER A 24 -1.81 9.93 -16.01
CA SER A 24 -0.36 9.94 -16.25
C SER A 24 0.06 10.90 -17.38
N GLY A 25 -0.79 11.14 -18.37
CA GLY A 25 -0.47 11.97 -19.55
C GLY A 25 -0.57 13.50 -19.38
N ASN A 26 -0.94 14.01 -18.20
CA ASN A 26 -1.28 15.44 -18.02
C ASN A 26 -0.20 16.28 -17.31
N GLU A 27 1.00 15.76 -17.07
CA GLU A 27 2.00 16.45 -16.25
C GLU A 27 3.11 17.05 -17.09
N LYS A 28 3.03 18.36 -17.32
CA LYS A 28 3.98 19.11 -18.16
C LYS A 28 5.06 19.83 -17.35
N THR A 29 4.99 19.79 -16.02
CA THR A 29 5.90 20.52 -15.13
C THR A 29 6.01 19.84 -13.77
N GLY A 30 7.22 19.59 -13.27
CA GLY A 30 7.44 19.05 -11.91
C GLY A 30 6.88 19.94 -10.80
N GLU A 31 6.63 21.22 -11.12
CA GLU A 31 5.89 22.15 -10.28
C GLU A 31 4.40 21.77 -10.14
N ASP A 32 3.69 21.28 -11.15
CA ASP A 32 2.26 20.88 -11.01
C ASP A 32 2.09 19.61 -10.15
N TYR A 33 3.07 18.69 -10.21
CA TYR A 33 3.10 17.49 -9.38
C TYR A 33 3.32 17.82 -7.90
N PHE A 34 4.15 18.82 -7.60
CA PHE A 34 4.42 19.30 -6.25
C PHE A 34 3.45 20.42 -5.77
N LEU A 35 2.85 21.21 -6.67
CA LEU A 35 1.98 22.37 -6.38
C LEU A 35 0.47 22.06 -6.39
N ALA A 36 0.08 20.80 -6.29
CA ALA A 36 -1.06 20.51 -5.41
C ALA A 36 -0.84 21.12 -3.99
N GLY A 37 0.41 21.48 -3.67
CA GLY A 37 0.98 22.10 -2.48
C GLY A 37 0.58 23.53 -2.06
N ARG A 38 -0.60 24.06 -2.41
CA ARG A 38 -1.19 25.18 -1.62
C ARG A 38 -2.68 25.03 -1.29
N GLY A 39 -3.32 23.93 -1.72
CA GLY A 39 -4.77 23.80 -1.64
C GLY A 39 -5.28 22.39 -1.34
N LEU A 40 -4.42 21.45 -0.90
CA LEU A 40 -4.93 20.17 -0.42
C LEU A 40 -5.77 20.39 0.84
N THR A 41 -7.08 20.31 0.66
CA THR A 41 -8.04 20.39 1.75
C THR A 41 -7.75 19.29 2.77
N TRP A 42 -7.84 19.61 4.07
CA TRP A 42 -7.43 18.72 5.15
C TRP A 42 -8.08 17.32 5.10
N TRP A 43 -9.31 17.21 4.60
CA TRP A 43 -9.98 15.91 4.44
C TRP A 43 -9.35 15.04 3.34
N LEU A 44 -8.86 15.64 2.24
CA LEU A 44 -8.14 14.91 1.19
C LEU A 44 -6.82 14.35 1.71
N VAL A 45 -6.11 15.11 2.54
CA VAL A 45 -4.91 14.63 3.23
C VAL A 45 -5.26 13.43 4.13
N GLY A 46 -6.34 13.53 4.91
CA GLY A 46 -6.84 12.43 5.72
C GLY A 46 -7.16 11.17 4.91
N PHE A 47 -7.93 11.31 3.83
CA PHE A 47 -8.25 10.18 2.95
C PHE A 47 -7.01 9.56 2.32
N SER A 48 -6.03 10.37 1.89
CA SER A 48 -4.77 9.87 1.34
C SER A 48 -3.96 9.09 2.38
N LEU A 49 -3.93 9.55 3.63
CA LEU A 49 -3.20 8.86 4.71
C LEU A 49 -3.82 7.51 5.04
N ILE A 50 -5.15 7.44 5.09
CA ILE A 50 -5.85 6.16 5.29
C ILE A 50 -5.65 5.26 4.08
N ALA A 51 -5.86 5.76 2.86
CA ALA A 51 -5.69 4.98 1.63
C ALA A 51 -4.26 4.42 1.48
N ALA A 52 -3.24 5.17 1.90
CA ALA A 52 -1.86 4.71 1.90
C ALA A 52 -1.55 3.67 2.98
N ASN A 53 -2.38 3.59 4.02
CA ASN A 53 -2.25 2.58 5.07
C ASN A 53 -2.98 1.27 4.72
N ILE A 54 -4.01 1.32 3.88
CA ILE A 54 -4.80 0.14 3.53
C ILE A 54 -4.13 -0.67 2.41
N SER A 55 -3.97 -1.97 2.64
CA SER A 55 -3.34 -2.90 1.70
C SER A 55 -4.01 -4.29 1.71
N THR A 56 -3.74 -5.12 0.71
CA THR A 56 -4.33 -6.47 0.56
C THR A 56 -4.03 -7.37 1.76
N GLU A 57 -2.91 -7.15 2.44
CA GLU A 57 -2.53 -7.86 3.65
C GLU A 57 -3.50 -7.61 4.82
N GLN A 58 -4.12 -6.45 4.89
CA GLN A 58 -5.11 -6.15 5.92
C GLN A 58 -6.42 -6.88 5.62
N PHE A 59 -6.88 -6.83 4.37
CA PHE A 59 -8.11 -7.52 3.95
C PHE A 59 -8.03 -9.05 4.04
N VAL A 60 -6.87 -9.64 3.73
CA VAL A 60 -6.72 -11.10 3.74
C VAL A 60 -6.15 -11.58 5.07
N GLY A 61 -5.09 -10.94 5.55
CA GLY A 61 -4.36 -11.33 6.75
C GLY A 61 -5.11 -10.96 8.03
N MET A 62 -5.48 -9.69 8.22
CA MET A 62 -6.16 -9.28 9.45
C MET A 62 -7.56 -9.87 9.55
N THR A 63 -8.33 -9.89 8.46
CA THR A 63 -9.65 -10.55 8.44
C THR A 63 -9.54 -12.05 8.67
N GLY A 64 -8.52 -12.71 8.09
CA GLY A 64 -8.25 -14.13 8.36
C GLY A 64 -7.93 -14.41 9.83
N LYS A 65 -7.13 -13.55 10.48
CA LYS A 65 -6.85 -13.64 11.91
C LYS A 65 -8.07 -13.34 12.77
N ALA A 66 -8.90 -12.37 12.36
CA ALA A 66 -10.15 -12.05 13.04
C ALA A 66 -11.15 -13.22 12.99
N ALA A 67 -11.22 -13.94 11.87
CA ALA A 67 -12.10 -15.10 11.70
C ALA A 67 -11.61 -16.37 12.43
N ASP A 68 -10.36 -16.37 12.88
CA ASP A 68 -9.74 -17.47 13.63
C ASP A 68 -9.87 -17.22 15.15
N TRP A 69 -8.79 -17.33 15.93
CA TRP A 69 -8.84 -17.24 17.39
C TRP A 69 -8.79 -15.81 17.95
N LEU A 70 -8.35 -14.82 17.18
CA LEU A 70 -8.16 -13.44 17.68
C LEU A 70 -9.45 -12.64 17.76
N GLY A 71 -10.46 -12.95 16.93
CA GLY A 71 -11.71 -12.20 16.91
C GLY A 71 -11.49 -10.70 16.68
N MET A 72 -12.25 -9.86 17.39
CA MET A 72 -12.10 -8.39 17.32
C MET A 72 -10.82 -7.86 17.98
N ALA A 73 -10.03 -8.68 18.68
CA ALA A 73 -8.82 -8.19 19.36
C ALA A 73 -7.80 -7.61 18.37
N ILE A 74 -7.77 -8.09 17.13
CA ILE A 74 -6.88 -7.56 16.08
C ILE A 74 -7.21 -6.10 15.70
N ALA A 75 -8.44 -5.64 15.89
CA ALA A 75 -8.83 -4.25 15.63
C ALA A 75 -8.10 -3.26 16.56
N SER A 76 -7.52 -3.74 17.67
CA SER A 76 -6.72 -2.92 18.58
C SER A 76 -5.51 -2.28 17.87
N TYR A 77 -4.96 -2.91 16.83
CA TYR A 77 -3.89 -2.33 16.01
C TYR A 77 -4.33 -1.01 15.36
N GLU A 78 -5.52 -1.00 14.75
CA GLU A 78 -6.08 0.19 14.09
C GLU A 78 -6.49 1.27 15.09
N TRP A 79 -7.09 0.88 16.22
CA TRP A 79 -7.48 1.83 17.26
C TRP A 79 -6.28 2.53 17.89
N MET A 80 -5.21 1.78 18.17
CA MET A 80 -3.96 2.35 18.67
C MET A 80 -3.25 3.19 17.61
N ALA A 81 -3.29 2.79 16.33
CA ALA A 81 -2.73 3.56 15.23
C ALA A 81 -3.41 4.93 15.11
N ALA A 82 -4.75 4.98 15.20
CA ALA A 82 -5.49 6.24 15.15
C ALA A 82 -5.07 7.22 16.25
N ILE A 83 -4.98 6.75 17.50
CA ILE A 83 -4.53 7.57 18.64
C ILE A 83 -3.08 8.02 18.43
N THR A 84 -2.20 7.12 18.02
CA THR A 84 -0.78 7.42 17.79
C THR A 84 -0.62 8.46 16.68
N LEU A 85 -1.41 8.38 15.60
CA LEU A 85 -1.37 9.33 14.49
C LEU A 85 -1.74 10.74 14.95
N VAL A 86 -2.74 10.88 15.82
CA VAL A 86 -3.08 12.18 16.43
C VAL A 86 -1.89 12.73 17.22
N ILE A 87 -1.24 11.91 18.04
CA ILE A 87 -0.05 12.34 18.80
C ILE A 87 1.08 12.76 17.85
N VAL A 88 1.36 11.98 16.80
CA VAL A 88 2.37 12.30 15.79
C VAL A 88 2.06 13.61 15.07
N ALA A 89 0.80 13.84 14.72
CA ALA A 89 0.35 15.06 14.05
C ALA A 89 0.52 16.33 14.90
N PHE A 90 0.34 16.25 16.23
CA PHE A 90 0.49 17.41 17.10
C PHE A 90 1.91 17.59 17.66
N VAL A 91 2.66 16.52 17.86
CA VAL A 91 3.99 16.57 18.53
C VAL A 91 5.13 16.59 17.52
N PHE A 92 5.11 15.68 16.53
CA PHE A 92 6.24 15.47 15.63
C PHE A 92 6.11 16.29 14.34
N LEU A 93 4.92 16.33 13.75
CA LEU A 93 4.69 17.02 12.47
C LEU A 93 5.07 18.52 12.51
N PRO A 94 4.75 19.31 13.56
CA PRO A 94 5.16 20.71 13.60
C PRO A 94 6.68 20.88 13.63
N THR A 95 7.39 19.94 14.24
CA THR A 95 8.85 19.95 14.33
C THR A 95 9.47 19.63 12.98
N PHE A 96 8.96 18.61 12.28
CA PHE A 96 9.44 18.25 10.92
C PHE A 96 9.21 19.37 9.92
N LEU A 97 8.01 19.99 9.93
CA LEU A 97 7.69 21.10 9.03
C LEU A 97 8.56 22.35 9.31
N LYS A 98 8.84 22.67 10.57
CA LYS A 98 9.71 23.81 10.92
C LYS A 98 11.18 23.61 10.56
N SER A 99 11.65 22.36 10.58
CA SER A 99 13.03 21.99 10.26
C SER A 99 13.26 21.72 8.77
N GLY A 100 12.20 21.73 7.96
CA GLY A 100 12.29 21.47 6.52
C GLY A 100 12.65 20.02 6.19
N ILE A 101 12.36 19.09 7.11
CA ILE A 101 12.70 17.67 6.97
C ILE A 101 11.52 16.93 6.33
N TYR A 102 11.78 16.19 5.26
CA TYR A 102 10.75 15.52 4.48
C TYR A 102 10.75 14.00 4.66
N THR A 103 11.89 13.41 5.05
CA THR A 103 12.01 11.95 5.21
C THR A 103 12.54 11.55 6.59
N ILE A 104 12.18 10.35 7.07
CA ILE A 104 12.69 9.84 8.35
C ILE A 104 14.22 9.64 8.35
N PRO A 105 14.87 9.12 7.27
CA PRO A 105 16.33 9.04 7.23
C PRO A 105 17.01 10.42 7.31
N GLU A 106 16.43 11.45 6.69
CA GLU A 106 16.90 12.84 6.77
C GLU A 106 16.76 13.40 8.20
N PHE A 107 15.66 13.07 8.89
CA PHE A 107 15.51 13.42 10.31
C PHE A 107 16.65 12.88 11.18
N LEU A 108 17.07 11.64 10.92
CA LEU A 108 18.15 11.01 11.67
C LEU A 108 19.53 11.54 11.31
N GLU A 109 19.74 11.98 10.07
CA GLU A 109 20.94 12.73 9.73
C GLU A 109 21.01 14.06 10.47
N TYR A 110 19.92 14.82 10.47
CA TYR A 110 19.81 16.10 11.16
C TYR A 110 20.02 15.97 12.67
N ARG A 111 19.46 14.91 13.28
CA ARG A 111 19.51 14.70 14.74
C ARG A 111 20.80 14.03 15.24
N TYR A 112 21.40 13.17 14.42
CA TYR A 112 22.53 12.33 14.80
C TYR A 112 23.72 12.50 13.86
N ASN A 113 23.77 11.76 12.74
CA ASN A 113 24.85 11.80 11.76
C ASN A 113 24.48 11.06 10.45
N PRO A 114 25.29 11.21 9.37
CA PRO A 114 25.05 10.53 8.10
C PRO A 114 25.09 8.98 8.17
N PHE A 115 25.77 8.42 9.18
CA PHE A 115 25.82 6.99 9.40
C PHE A 115 24.45 6.44 9.86
N ALA A 116 23.77 7.14 10.78
CA ALA A 116 22.42 6.80 11.23
C ALA A 116 21.41 6.85 10.07
N ARG A 117 21.53 7.84 9.18
CA ARG A 117 20.73 7.92 7.93
C ARG A 117 20.94 6.69 7.06
N THR A 118 22.19 6.31 6.82
CA THR A 118 22.51 5.18 5.94
C THR A 118 21.94 3.87 6.49
N ILE A 119 22.11 3.62 7.79
CA ILE A 119 21.52 2.43 8.45
C ILE A 119 20.01 2.41 8.23
N MET A 120 19.34 3.53 8.52
CA MET A 120 17.88 3.56 8.47
C MET A 120 17.34 3.48 7.05
N ALA A 121 17.98 4.13 6.07
CA ALA A 121 17.61 4.00 4.67
C ALA A 121 17.74 2.54 4.18
N ILE A 122 18.85 1.87 4.50
CA ILE A 122 19.07 0.47 4.12
C ILE A 122 18.07 -0.45 4.82
N SER A 123 17.89 -0.31 6.14
CA SER A 123 16.93 -1.11 6.89
C SER A 123 15.51 -0.91 6.41
N THR A 124 15.09 0.32 6.15
CA THR A 124 13.76 0.62 5.60
C THR A 124 13.60 -0.01 4.22
N LEU A 125 14.60 0.07 3.33
CA LEU A 125 14.54 -0.57 2.02
C LEU A 125 14.37 -2.08 2.15
N ILE A 126 15.21 -2.73 2.95
CA ILE A 126 15.15 -4.20 3.16
C ILE A 126 13.79 -4.62 3.71
N ILE A 127 13.26 -3.87 4.69
CA ILE A 127 11.96 -4.18 5.29
C ILE A 127 10.85 -3.97 4.26
N LEU A 128 10.80 -2.84 3.56
CA LEU A 128 9.75 -2.53 2.59
C LEU A 128 9.72 -3.54 1.44
N VAL A 129 10.87 -3.95 0.93
CA VAL A 129 10.97 -4.94 -0.15
C VAL A 129 10.72 -6.36 0.37
N GLY A 130 11.24 -6.69 1.55
CA GLY A 130 11.19 -8.05 2.07
C GLY A 130 9.86 -8.44 2.73
N VAL A 131 9.14 -7.49 3.33
CA VAL A 131 7.96 -7.77 4.15
C VAL A 131 6.67 -7.28 3.50
N PRO A 132 6.36 -5.97 3.36
CA PRO A 132 5.13 -5.51 2.72
C PRO A 132 4.96 -6.04 1.30
N THR A 133 5.98 -5.96 0.45
CA THR A 133 5.85 -6.43 -0.94
C THR A 133 5.56 -7.93 -1.01
N ALA A 134 6.26 -8.75 -0.23
CA ALA A 134 6.01 -10.19 -0.16
C ALA A 134 4.61 -10.51 0.39
N SER A 135 4.18 -9.78 1.43
CA SER A 135 2.87 -9.90 2.06
C SER A 135 1.74 -9.56 1.08
N VAL A 136 1.89 -8.47 0.32
CA VAL A 136 0.94 -8.04 -0.72
C VAL A 136 0.82 -9.08 -1.84
N ILE A 137 1.96 -9.54 -2.37
CA ILE A 137 1.98 -10.54 -3.45
C ILE A 137 1.32 -11.84 -2.97
N PHE A 138 1.68 -12.32 -1.77
CA PHE A 138 1.14 -13.57 -1.23
C PHE A 138 -0.35 -13.46 -0.92
N SER A 139 -0.78 -12.39 -0.23
CA SER A 139 -2.19 -12.18 0.10
C SER A 139 -3.06 -12.03 -1.15
N GLY A 140 -2.60 -11.28 -2.15
CA GLY A 140 -3.27 -11.16 -3.43
C GLY A 140 -3.35 -12.50 -4.18
N ALA A 141 -2.25 -13.26 -4.24
CA ALA A 141 -2.22 -14.58 -4.86
C ALA A 141 -3.16 -15.57 -4.16
N LYS A 142 -3.27 -15.47 -2.84
CA LYS A 142 -4.19 -16.30 -2.06
C LYS A 142 -5.65 -16.06 -2.45
N VAL A 143 -6.04 -14.80 -2.67
CA VAL A 143 -7.37 -14.45 -3.17
C VAL A 143 -7.59 -15.07 -4.55
N ILE A 144 -6.65 -14.87 -5.49
CA ILE A 144 -6.76 -15.47 -6.84
C ILE A 144 -6.92 -16.99 -6.77
N SER A 145 -6.11 -17.66 -5.94
CA SER A 145 -6.15 -19.13 -5.80
C SER A 145 -7.46 -19.69 -5.26
N VAL A 146 -8.26 -18.88 -4.56
CA VAL A 146 -9.55 -19.30 -4.00
C VAL A 146 -10.69 -18.99 -4.96
N PHE A 147 -10.63 -17.85 -5.64
CA PHE A 147 -11.68 -17.43 -6.55
C PHE A 147 -11.58 -18.12 -7.93
N PHE A 148 -10.38 -18.30 -8.47
CA PHE A 148 -10.15 -18.90 -9.79
C PHE A 148 -9.79 -20.38 -9.73
N GLN A 149 -10.31 -21.10 -8.73
CA GLN A 149 -10.13 -22.55 -8.61
C GLN A 149 -10.62 -23.27 -9.88
N ASP A 150 -9.83 -24.23 -10.34
CA ASP A 150 -10.08 -25.05 -11.54
C ASP A 150 -10.13 -24.26 -12.88
N VAL A 151 -9.73 -22.99 -12.89
CA VAL A 151 -9.60 -22.19 -14.10
C VAL A 151 -8.15 -22.24 -14.59
N SER A 152 -7.93 -22.97 -15.68
CA SER A 152 -6.65 -22.95 -16.39
C SER A 152 -6.71 -21.98 -17.57
N VAL A 153 -5.76 -21.04 -17.62
CA VAL A 153 -5.59 -20.10 -18.74
C VAL A 153 -4.22 -20.35 -19.34
N LEU A 154 -4.16 -20.64 -20.65
CA LEU A 154 -2.89 -20.89 -21.37
C LEU A 154 -2.02 -22.01 -20.75
N GLY A 155 -2.63 -22.99 -20.09
CA GLY A 155 -1.93 -24.09 -19.40
C GLY A 155 -1.39 -23.73 -18.00
N LEU A 156 -1.63 -22.50 -17.52
CA LEU A 156 -1.34 -22.08 -16.16
C LEU A 156 -2.59 -22.25 -15.29
N ASP A 157 -2.44 -23.00 -14.19
CA ASP A 157 -3.48 -23.18 -13.19
C ASP A 157 -3.54 -21.96 -12.27
N LEU A 158 -4.60 -21.16 -12.39
CA LEU A 158 -4.83 -19.98 -11.54
C LEU A 158 -5.17 -20.36 -10.09
N GLY A 159 -5.54 -21.62 -9.84
CA GLY A 159 -5.70 -22.18 -8.49
C GLY A 159 -4.36 -22.35 -7.76
N ASN A 160 -3.24 -22.34 -8.47
CA ASN A 160 -1.92 -22.45 -7.86
C ASN A 160 -1.40 -21.10 -7.36
N ILE A 161 -1.13 -21.01 -6.05
CA ILE A 161 -0.60 -19.80 -5.40
C ILE A 161 0.70 -19.34 -6.05
N THR A 162 1.58 -20.26 -6.48
CA THR A 162 2.85 -19.90 -7.13
C THR A 162 2.62 -19.14 -8.44
N VAL A 163 1.64 -19.57 -9.24
CA VAL A 163 1.26 -18.89 -10.49
C VAL A 163 0.70 -17.50 -10.19
N GLY A 164 -0.18 -17.39 -9.18
CA GLY A 164 -0.71 -16.11 -8.73
C GLY A 164 0.38 -15.12 -8.28
N CYS A 165 1.38 -15.61 -7.53
CA CYS A 165 2.51 -14.78 -7.10
C CYS A 165 3.32 -14.27 -8.29
N TRP A 166 3.58 -15.11 -9.30
CA TRP A 166 4.29 -14.67 -10.51
C TRP A 166 3.51 -13.64 -11.31
N ILE A 167 2.19 -13.82 -11.47
CA ILE A 167 1.33 -12.86 -12.17
C ILE A 167 1.35 -11.48 -11.49
N ILE A 168 1.17 -11.44 -10.17
CA ILE A 168 1.17 -10.18 -9.44
C ILE A 168 2.58 -9.57 -9.44
N GLY A 169 3.61 -10.39 -9.25
CA GLY A 169 5.00 -9.94 -9.24
C GLY A 169 5.46 -9.34 -10.57
N THR A 170 5.06 -9.91 -11.71
CA THR A 170 5.41 -9.37 -13.03
C THR A 170 4.59 -8.15 -13.41
N LEU A 171 3.33 -8.04 -12.97
CA LEU A 171 2.52 -6.84 -13.18
C LEU A 171 2.99 -5.66 -12.32
N ALA A 172 3.61 -5.94 -11.18
CA ALA A 172 4.12 -4.92 -10.26
C ALA A 172 5.56 -4.45 -10.58
N ALA A 173 6.30 -5.18 -11.43
CA ALA A 173 7.67 -4.87 -11.83
C ALA A 173 7.73 -3.95 -13.06
#